data_AF-A0A958MRJ7-F1
#
_entry.id   AF-A0A958MRJ7-F1
#
_cell.length_a   1.000
_cell.length_b   1.000
_cell.length_c   1.000
_cell.angle_alpha   90.00
_cell.angle_beta   90.00
_cell.angle_gamma   90.00
#
_symmetry.space_group_name_H-M   'P 1'
#
loop_
_entity.id
_entity.type
_entity.pdbx_description
1 polymer ?
#
loop_
_entity_poly.entity_id
_entity_poly.type
_entity_poly.pdbx_seq_one_letter_code
_entity_poly.pdbx_strand_id
1 'polypeptide(L)'
;MSLFSTDNYKAFVREFIRNQPRKGRGLNRKIAQHLNIHPAMVSQIFSGNRDLTAEQAIDLAGFLALGELESDYFLLLVQYSRAGSHQLRQKFRKQIESMQEKAQNLENRLPRDIVLTGEHKAQFYSAWHYSGVRLASSLPGLSSPQEIAEHLGISPSMAARTLEFLLATGLCIRTESGGLELGPQRTHLESSSPLIH
;
A
#
# COMPACT_ATOMS: atom_id res chain seq x y z
N MET A 1 0.73 9.07 -7.52
CA MET A 1 2.19 9.06 -7.80
C MET A 1 2.84 8.23 -6.71
N SER A 2 3.60 7.19 -7.05
CA SER A 2 4.39 6.42 -6.06
C SER A 2 5.55 7.30 -5.56
N LEU A 3 5.83 7.28 -4.26
CA LEU A 3 6.91 8.09 -3.69
C LEU A 3 8.27 7.73 -4.31
N PHE A 4 8.54 6.44 -4.56
CA PHE A 4 9.80 5.97 -5.17
C PHE A 4 9.99 6.41 -6.62
N SER A 5 8.93 6.91 -7.28
CA SER A 5 9.00 7.41 -8.66
C SER A 5 9.42 8.88 -8.79
N THR A 6 9.66 9.58 -7.67
CA THR A 6 10.05 10.99 -7.66
C THR A 6 11.42 11.21 -7.01
N ASP A 7 12.17 12.19 -7.48
CA ASP A 7 13.35 12.72 -6.79
C ASP A 7 13.07 14.04 -6.04
N ASN A 8 11.82 14.50 -6.08
CA ASN A 8 11.39 15.76 -5.50
C ASN A 8 10.23 15.53 -4.50
N TYR A 9 10.57 15.58 -3.21
CA TYR A 9 9.58 15.40 -2.14
C TYR A 9 8.50 16.50 -2.15
N LYS A 10 8.83 17.74 -2.53
CA LYS A 10 7.84 18.84 -2.61
C LYS A 10 6.83 18.60 -3.71
N ALA A 11 7.26 18.03 -4.84
CA ALA A 11 6.35 17.62 -5.91
C ALA A 11 5.39 16.53 -5.43
N PHE A 12 5.91 15.51 -4.73
CA PHE A 12 5.10 14.47 -4.12
C PHE A 12 4.07 15.02 -3.12
N VAL A 13 4.48 15.87 -2.18
CA VAL A 13 3.54 16.43 -1.18
C VAL A 13 2.48 17.32 -1.83
N ARG A 14 2.84 18.13 -2.83
CA ARG A 14 1.84 18.92 -3.58
C ARG A 14 0.84 18.03 -4.32
N GLU A 15 1.31 16.95 -4.92
CA GLU A 15 0.47 15.96 -5.58
C GLU A 15 -0.48 15.29 -4.59
N PHE A 16 0.05 14.87 -3.44
CA PHE A 16 -0.73 14.31 -2.35
C PHE A 16 -1.85 15.27 -1.93
N ILE A 17 -1.52 16.54 -1.64
CA ILE A 17 -2.49 17.56 -1.22
C ILE A 17 -3.57 17.75 -2.30
N ARG A 18 -3.18 17.81 -3.57
CA ARG A 18 -4.11 18.02 -4.69
C ARG A 18 -5.10 16.88 -4.84
N ASN A 19 -4.69 15.65 -4.54
CA ASN A 19 -5.52 14.45 -4.64
C ASN A 19 -6.46 14.25 -3.45
N GLN A 20 -6.40 15.13 -2.44
CA GLN A 20 -7.33 15.11 -1.31
C GLN A 20 -8.66 15.81 -1.66
N PRO A 21 -9.76 15.49 -0.95
CA PRO A 21 -11.07 16.11 -1.15
C PRO A 21 -10.99 17.64 -1.17
N ARG A 22 -11.76 18.27 -2.07
CA ARG A 22 -11.74 19.73 -2.30
C ARG A 22 -10.33 20.27 -2.62
N LYS A 23 -9.51 19.48 -3.33
CA LYS A 23 -8.12 19.80 -3.70
C LYS A 23 -7.24 20.15 -2.49
N GLY A 24 -7.49 19.51 -1.35
CA GLY A 24 -6.73 19.72 -0.11
C GLY A 24 -6.99 21.06 0.58
N ARG A 25 -8.13 21.73 0.34
CA ARG A 25 -8.48 22.97 1.03
C ARG A 25 -8.46 22.76 2.56
N GLY A 26 -7.62 23.52 3.25
CA GLY A 26 -7.43 23.42 4.71
C GLY A 26 -6.37 22.41 5.16
N LEU A 27 -5.85 21.57 4.25
CA LEU A 27 -4.84 20.57 4.60
C LEU A 27 -3.50 21.20 4.97
N ASN A 28 -3.10 22.28 4.31
CA ASN A 28 -1.90 23.04 4.68
C ASN A 28 -1.95 23.56 6.12
N ARG A 29 -3.15 23.90 6.63
CA ARG A 29 -3.33 24.30 8.04
C ARG A 29 -3.15 23.11 8.98
N LYS A 30 -3.68 21.94 8.61
CA LYS A 30 -3.51 20.70 9.40
C LYS A 30 -2.03 20.27 9.43
N ILE A 31 -1.34 20.35 8.30
CA ILE A 31 0.10 20.07 8.21
C ILE A 31 0.87 21.05 9.12
N ALA A 32 0.55 22.35 9.06
CA ALA A 32 1.18 23.35 9.91
C ALA A 32 1.02 23.03 11.41
N GLN A 33 -0.19 22.64 11.82
CA GLN A 33 -0.49 22.25 13.19
C GLN A 33 0.26 20.98 13.60
N HIS A 34 0.28 19.97 12.74
CA HIS A 34 0.96 18.70 13.02
C HIS A 34 2.47 18.88 13.14
N LEU A 35 3.08 19.68 12.27
CA LEU A 35 4.50 20.00 12.28
C LEU A 35 4.88 21.06 13.33
N ASN A 36 3.90 21.59 14.08
CA ASN A 36 4.08 22.69 15.02
C ASN A 36 4.82 23.91 14.40
N ILE A 37 4.43 24.30 13.17
CA ILE A 37 5.00 25.45 12.46
C ILE A 37 3.92 26.45 12.03
N HIS A 38 4.33 27.68 11.75
CA HIS A 38 3.42 28.70 11.23
C HIS A 38 2.89 28.31 9.82
N PRO A 39 1.60 28.48 9.49
CA PRO A 39 1.04 28.12 8.17
C PRO A 39 1.75 28.78 6.97
N ALA A 40 2.31 29.97 7.16
CA ALA A 40 3.12 30.61 6.14
C ALA A 40 4.38 29.80 5.78
N MET A 41 5.00 29.12 6.75
CA MET A 41 6.17 28.25 6.51
C MET A 41 5.82 27.08 5.61
N VAL A 42 4.64 26.46 5.78
CA VAL A 42 4.16 25.39 4.90
C VAL A 42 4.14 25.84 3.43
N SER A 43 3.67 27.06 3.18
CA SER A 43 3.65 27.64 1.84
C SER A 43 5.05 27.93 1.31
N GLN A 44 5.94 28.46 2.16
CA GLN A 44 7.36 28.71 1.79
C GLN A 44 8.14 27.43 1.51
N ILE A 45 7.74 26.31 2.11
CA ILE A 45 8.38 25.00 1.90
C ILE A 45 7.89 24.37 0.60
N PHE A 46 6.57 24.16 0.46
CA PHE A 46 6.03 23.40 -0.67
C PHE A 46 5.88 24.21 -1.96
N SER A 47 5.78 25.53 -1.86
CA SER A 47 5.68 26.44 -3.02
C SER A 47 6.89 27.36 -3.17
N GLY A 48 7.89 27.25 -2.30
CA GLY A 48 9.07 28.10 -2.31
C GLY A 48 10.38 27.34 -2.14
N ASN A 49 11.42 28.07 -1.74
CA ASN A 49 12.79 27.59 -1.70
C ASN A 49 13.21 27.01 -0.34
N ARG A 50 12.35 27.05 0.69
CA ARG A 50 12.68 26.46 1.99
C ARG A 50 12.48 24.95 1.96
N ASP A 51 13.23 24.25 2.78
CA ASP A 51 13.11 22.81 2.94
C ASP A 51 12.72 22.42 4.36
N LEU A 52 12.01 21.30 4.50
CA LEU A 52 11.73 20.66 5.78
C LEU A 52 13.04 20.36 6.52
N THR A 53 13.04 20.34 7.85
CA THR A 53 14.13 19.71 8.63
C THR A 53 13.97 18.19 8.64
N ALA A 54 14.92 17.46 9.23
CA ALA A 54 14.82 16.01 9.36
C ALA A 54 13.65 15.61 10.28
N GLU A 55 13.48 16.31 11.40
CA GLU A 55 12.38 16.11 12.34
C GLU A 55 11.03 16.37 11.67
N GLN A 56 10.91 17.50 10.96
CA GLN A 56 9.70 17.83 10.21
C GLN A 56 9.41 16.83 9.08
N ALA A 57 10.43 16.22 8.50
CA ALA A 57 10.26 15.20 7.48
C ALA A 57 9.65 13.92 8.07
N ILE A 58 10.13 13.49 9.24
CA ILE A 58 9.60 12.31 9.95
C ILE A 58 8.17 12.56 10.43
N ASP A 59 7.92 13.71 11.05
CA ASP A 59 6.57 14.07 11.50
C ASP A 59 5.59 14.11 10.32
N LEU A 60 6.01 14.72 9.20
CA LEU A 60 5.18 14.76 8.00
C LEU A 60 4.97 13.36 7.39
N ALA A 61 5.98 12.50 7.40
CA ALA A 61 5.84 11.13 6.91
C ALA A 61 4.78 10.37 7.73
N GLY A 62 4.76 10.55 9.05
CA GLY A 62 3.70 10.02 9.93
C GLY A 62 2.33 10.60 9.61
N PHE A 63 2.23 11.92 9.38
CA PHE A 63 0.98 12.57 8.96
C PHE A 63 0.44 12.04 7.63
N LEU A 64 1.35 11.72 6.69
CA LEU A 64 1.03 11.16 5.39
C LEU A 64 0.76 9.64 5.44
N ALA A 65 0.91 9.02 6.62
CA ALA A 65 0.79 7.59 6.84
C ALA A 65 1.70 6.74 5.94
N LEU A 66 2.93 7.22 5.70
CA LEU A 66 3.93 6.50 4.93
C LEU A 66 4.42 5.26 5.70
N GLY A 67 4.70 4.17 4.97
CA GLY A 67 5.38 3.01 5.54
C GLY A 67 6.82 3.32 5.95
N GLU A 68 7.49 2.38 6.61
CA GLU A 68 8.88 2.55 7.07
C GLU A 68 9.84 2.88 5.92
N LEU A 69 9.84 2.06 4.87
CA LEU A 69 10.69 2.27 3.68
C LEU A 69 10.38 3.59 2.95
N GLU A 70 9.10 3.98 2.91
CA GLU A 70 8.67 5.24 2.30
C GLU A 70 9.10 6.43 3.14
N SER A 71 9.03 6.32 4.47
CA SER A 71 9.45 7.36 5.41
C SER A 71 10.96 7.60 5.31
N ASP A 72 11.75 6.53 5.26
CA ASP A 72 13.19 6.60 5.06
C ASP A 72 13.54 7.27 3.72
N TYR A 73 12.84 6.88 2.66
CA TYR A 73 13.03 7.46 1.34
C TYR A 73 12.62 8.95 1.31
N PHE A 74 11.50 9.30 1.96
CA PHE A 74 11.03 10.67 2.07
C PHE A 74 12.04 11.55 2.80
N LEU A 75 12.57 11.08 3.93
CA LEU A 75 13.64 11.76 4.66
C LEU A 75 14.87 11.95 3.78
N LEU A 76 15.26 10.92 3.02
CA LEU A 76 16.40 10.98 2.11
C LEU A 76 16.21 12.04 1.00
N LEU A 77 15.02 12.15 0.42
CA LEU A 77 14.70 13.21 -0.55
C LEU A 77 14.80 14.61 0.08
N VAL A 78 14.34 14.77 1.32
CA VAL A 78 14.47 16.03 2.06
C VAL A 78 15.95 16.37 2.29
N GLN A 79 16.75 15.41 2.74
CA GLN A 79 18.19 15.59 2.94
C GLN A 79 18.92 15.93 1.64
N TYR A 80 18.55 15.28 0.53
CA TYR A 80 19.06 15.59 -0.81
C TYR A 80 18.75 17.03 -1.23
N SER A 81 17.51 17.48 -1.05
CA SER A 81 17.09 18.85 -1.38
C SER A 81 17.86 19.90 -0.56
N ARG A 82 18.04 19.64 0.75
CA ARG A 82 18.75 20.52 1.68
C ARG A 82 20.26 20.58 1.48
N ALA A 83 20.87 19.52 0.92
CA ALA A 83 22.32 19.37 0.91
C ALA A 83 22.99 20.54 0.19
N GLY A 84 23.80 21.33 0.92
CA GLY A 84 24.46 22.51 0.36
C GLY A 84 25.67 22.20 -0.52
N SER A 85 26.43 21.15 -0.18
CA SER A 85 27.66 20.79 -0.91
C SER A 85 27.40 19.80 -2.04
N HIS A 86 28.17 19.91 -3.12
CA HIS A 86 28.11 18.99 -4.25
C HIS A 86 28.38 17.53 -3.83
N GLN A 87 29.40 17.32 -3.01
CA GLN A 87 29.76 15.99 -2.51
C GLN A 87 28.63 15.32 -1.73
N LEU A 88 27.93 16.08 -0.85
CA LEU A 88 26.83 15.55 -0.06
C LEU A 88 25.60 15.27 -0.94
N ARG A 89 25.28 16.15 -1.88
CA ARG A 89 24.23 15.90 -2.88
C ARG A 89 24.49 14.62 -3.68
N GLN A 90 25.72 14.42 -4.14
CA GLN A 90 26.10 13.22 -4.88
C GLN A 90 25.98 11.94 -4.04
N LYS A 91 26.35 12.02 -2.74
CA LYS A 91 26.17 10.91 -1.81
C LYS A 91 24.70 10.52 -1.66
N PHE A 92 23.82 11.49 -1.40
CA PHE A 92 22.38 11.23 -1.27
C PHE A 92 21.76 10.78 -2.59
N ARG A 93 22.20 11.32 -3.73
CA ARG A 93 21.72 10.86 -5.05
C ARG A 93 21.97 9.37 -5.28
N LYS A 94 23.17 8.88 -4.96
CA LYS A 94 23.49 7.45 -5.05
C LYS A 94 22.62 6.59 -4.13
N GLN A 95 22.31 7.09 -2.93
CA GLN A 95 21.41 6.39 -2.00
C GLN A 95 19.97 6.35 -2.53
N ILE A 96 19.49 7.46 -3.14
CA ILE A 96 18.17 7.53 -3.79
C ILE A 96 18.09 6.50 -4.89
N GLU A 97 19.07 6.47 -5.80
CA GLU A 97 19.12 5.52 -6.92
C GLU A 97 19.11 4.07 -6.42
N SER A 98 19.89 3.75 -5.38
CA SER A 98 19.89 2.42 -4.78
C SER A 98 18.55 2.04 -4.15
N MET A 99 17.88 2.96 -3.46
CA MET A 99 16.54 2.70 -2.89
C MET A 99 15.48 2.54 -3.98
N GLN A 100 15.54 3.32 -5.06
CA GLN A 100 14.66 3.19 -6.22
C GLN A 100 14.84 1.83 -6.90
N GLU A 101 16.08 1.40 -7.12
CA GLU A 101 16.38 0.09 -7.70
C GLU A 101 15.87 -1.05 -6.80
N LYS A 102 16.07 -0.95 -5.49
CA LYS A 102 15.53 -1.93 -4.53
C LYS A 102 14.01 -1.96 -4.54
N ALA A 103 13.35 -0.80 -4.57
CA ALA A 103 11.90 -0.69 -4.63
C ALA A 103 11.36 -1.27 -5.95
N GLN A 104 11.99 -0.96 -7.09
CA GLN A 104 11.62 -1.51 -8.39
C GLN A 104 11.83 -3.04 -8.44
N ASN A 105 12.93 -3.53 -7.87
CA ASN A 105 13.17 -4.97 -7.75
C ASN A 105 12.17 -5.65 -6.82
N LEU A 106 11.72 -4.98 -5.76
CA LEU A 106 10.67 -5.48 -4.88
C LEU A 106 9.31 -5.48 -5.58
N GLU A 107 8.96 -4.41 -6.31
CA GLU A 107 7.76 -4.33 -7.18
C GLU A 107 7.80 -5.39 -8.30
N ASN A 108 8.98 -5.75 -8.79
CA ASN A 108 9.16 -6.81 -9.79
C ASN A 108 9.10 -8.23 -9.18
N ARG A 109 9.42 -8.37 -7.88
CA ARG A 109 9.39 -9.65 -7.14
C ARG A 109 8.04 -9.91 -6.46
N LEU A 110 7.34 -8.85 -6.06
CA LEU A 110 5.93 -8.91 -5.75
C LEU A 110 5.22 -9.20 -7.08
N PRO A 111 4.49 -10.31 -7.23
CA PRO A 111 3.54 -10.38 -8.33
C PRO A 111 2.61 -9.19 -8.13
N ARG A 112 2.76 -8.16 -8.98
CA ARG A 112 1.94 -6.94 -9.06
C ARG A 112 0.56 -7.29 -8.58
N ASP A 113 0.05 -6.60 -7.55
CA ASP A 113 -1.32 -6.70 -7.05
C ASP A 113 -2.19 -7.38 -8.10
N ILE A 114 -2.37 -8.71 -7.98
CA ILE A 114 -3.16 -9.43 -8.97
C ILE A 114 -4.58 -9.06 -8.57
N VAL A 115 -5.03 -7.91 -9.07
CA VAL A 115 -6.40 -7.46 -8.93
C VAL A 115 -7.21 -8.50 -9.67
N LEU A 116 -8.04 -9.24 -8.93
CA LEU A 116 -9.03 -10.15 -9.51
C LEU A 116 -9.71 -9.46 -10.69
N THR A 117 -9.87 -10.17 -11.81
CA THR A 117 -10.67 -9.69 -12.93
C THR A 117 -12.09 -9.36 -12.46
N GLY A 118 -12.82 -8.52 -13.20
CA GLY A 118 -14.22 -8.22 -12.87
C GLY A 118 -15.07 -9.48 -12.71
N GLU A 119 -14.82 -10.50 -13.55
CA GLU A 119 -15.45 -11.82 -13.49
C GLU A 119 -15.09 -12.58 -12.20
N HIS A 120 -13.81 -12.64 -11.83
CA HIS A 120 -13.40 -13.30 -10.58
C HIS A 120 -13.93 -12.57 -9.34
N LYS A 121 -14.03 -11.22 -9.38
CA LYS A 121 -14.68 -10.45 -8.30
C LYS A 121 -16.16 -10.79 -8.21
N ALA A 122 -16.88 -10.80 -9.34
CA ALA A 122 -18.29 -11.16 -9.37
C ALA A 122 -18.52 -12.58 -8.83
N GLN A 123 -17.65 -13.54 -9.20
CA GLN A 123 -17.71 -14.90 -8.67
C GLN A 123 -17.40 -14.95 -7.16
N PHE A 124 -16.34 -14.28 -6.70
CA PHE A 124 -15.98 -14.24 -5.28
C PHE A 124 -17.08 -13.61 -4.40
N TYR A 125 -17.77 -12.59 -4.92
CA TYR A 125 -18.88 -11.92 -4.23
C TYR A 125 -20.25 -12.55 -4.49
N SER A 126 -20.34 -13.58 -5.34
CA SER A 126 -21.61 -14.22 -5.69
C SER A 126 -22.26 -15.00 -4.54
N ALA A 127 -21.45 -15.49 -3.59
CA ALA A 127 -21.92 -16.28 -2.47
C ALA A 127 -21.01 -16.14 -1.25
N TRP A 128 -21.61 -16.21 -0.06
CA TRP A 128 -20.89 -16.05 1.22
C TRP A 128 -19.78 -17.08 1.41
N HIS A 129 -19.94 -18.29 0.87
CA HIS A 129 -19.01 -19.41 1.08
C HIS A 129 -17.62 -19.13 0.48
N TYR A 130 -17.48 -18.27 -0.53
CA TYR A 130 -16.16 -17.88 -1.06
C TYR A 130 -15.33 -17.12 -0.02
N SER A 131 -15.97 -16.19 0.69
CA SER A 131 -15.32 -15.48 1.79
C SER A 131 -15.13 -16.38 3.01
N GLY A 132 -16.11 -17.23 3.32
CA GLY A 132 -16.05 -18.19 4.42
C GLY A 132 -14.90 -19.18 4.27
N VAL A 133 -14.76 -19.83 3.11
CA VAL A 133 -13.69 -20.79 2.81
C VAL A 133 -12.33 -20.10 2.83
N ARG A 134 -12.22 -18.88 2.30
CA ARG A 134 -10.98 -18.09 2.36
C ARG A 134 -10.55 -17.79 3.79
N LEU A 135 -11.47 -17.43 4.67
CA LEU A 135 -11.14 -17.19 6.08
C LEU A 135 -10.80 -18.49 6.81
N ALA A 136 -11.58 -19.55 6.57
CA ALA A 136 -11.34 -20.87 7.15
C ALA A 136 -9.95 -21.40 6.79
N SER A 137 -9.47 -21.13 5.57
CA SER A 137 -8.13 -21.56 5.13
C SER A 137 -6.98 -20.88 5.87
N SER A 138 -7.24 -19.88 6.71
CA SER A 138 -6.23 -19.24 7.58
C SER A 138 -6.20 -19.83 9.00
N LEU A 139 -7.16 -20.70 9.33
CA LEU A 139 -7.26 -21.31 10.64
C LEU A 139 -6.39 -22.58 10.70
N PRO A 140 -5.67 -22.80 11.82
CA PRO A 140 -4.91 -24.03 12.02
C PRO A 140 -5.84 -25.26 11.96
N GLY A 141 -5.43 -26.30 11.22
CA GLY A 141 -6.17 -27.56 11.13
C GLY A 141 -7.32 -27.59 10.12
N LEU A 142 -7.53 -26.51 9.32
CA LEU A 142 -8.50 -26.47 8.23
C LEU A 142 -7.78 -26.38 6.87
N SER A 143 -7.13 -27.48 6.49
CA SER A 143 -6.26 -27.58 5.31
C SER A 143 -6.84 -28.40 4.15
N SER A 144 -7.92 -29.15 4.42
CA SER A 144 -8.62 -29.97 3.43
C SER A 144 -10.05 -29.48 3.16
N PRO A 145 -10.60 -29.75 1.96
CA PRO A 145 -12.01 -29.47 1.66
C PRO A 145 -13.00 -30.10 2.65
N GLN A 146 -12.66 -31.27 3.21
CA GLN A 146 -13.49 -31.99 4.17
C GLN A 146 -13.57 -31.24 5.51
N GLU A 147 -12.42 -30.86 6.07
CA GLU A 147 -12.32 -30.08 7.30
C GLU A 147 -13.05 -28.74 7.16
N ILE A 148 -12.85 -28.06 6.03
CA ILE A 148 -13.52 -26.78 5.74
C ILE A 148 -15.04 -26.96 5.58
N ALA A 149 -15.48 -28.02 4.92
CA ALA A 149 -16.89 -28.31 4.73
C ALA A 149 -17.61 -28.57 6.06
N GLU A 150 -17.00 -29.38 6.93
CA GLU A 150 -17.49 -29.65 8.27
C GLU A 150 -17.55 -28.38 9.12
N HIS A 151 -16.49 -27.57 9.08
CA HIS A 151 -16.42 -26.33 9.86
C HIS A 151 -17.46 -25.28 9.43
N LEU A 152 -17.71 -25.15 8.12
CA LEU A 152 -18.63 -24.16 7.57
C LEU A 152 -20.06 -24.68 7.37
N GLY A 153 -20.31 -25.97 7.60
CA GLY A 153 -21.62 -26.59 7.37
C GLY A 153 -22.06 -26.61 5.90
N ILE A 154 -21.10 -26.71 4.96
CA ILE A 154 -21.36 -26.79 3.51
C ILE A 154 -21.04 -28.18 2.97
N SER A 155 -21.44 -28.49 1.72
CA SER A 155 -21.09 -29.78 1.13
C SER A 155 -19.58 -29.87 0.81
N PRO A 156 -18.94 -31.05 0.94
CA PRO A 156 -17.54 -31.24 0.55
C PRO A 156 -17.26 -30.85 -0.91
N SER A 157 -18.23 -31.09 -1.80
CA SER A 157 -18.15 -30.69 -3.21
C SER A 157 -18.12 -29.16 -3.40
N MET A 158 -18.87 -28.41 -2.57
CA MET A 158 -18.88 -26.96 -2.60
C MET A 158 -17.58 -26.38 -2.02
N ALA A 159 -17.10 -26.93 -0.91
CA ALA A 159 -15.81 -26.56 -0.33
C ALA A 159 -14.66 -26.80 -1.32
N ALA A 160 -14.63 -27.97 -1.98
CA ALA A 160 -13.61 -28.31 -2.96
C ALA A 160 -13.58 -27.35 -4.15
N ARG A 161 -14.74 -27.08 -4.77
CA ARG A 161 -14.84 -26.12 -5.90
C ARG A 161 -14.45 -24.71 -5.50
N THR A 162 -14.86 -24.28 -4.30
CA THR A 162 -14.52 -22.96 -3.78
C THR A 162 -13.02 -22.85 -3.54
N LEU A 163 -12.41 -23.86 -2.91
CA LEU A 163 -10.98 -23.88 -2.64
C LEU A 163 -10.16 -23.93 -3.93
N GLU A 164 -10.58 -24.70 -4.93
CA GLU A 164 -9.97 -24.73 -6.26
C GLU A 164 -9.95 -23.35 -6.90
N PHE A 165 -11.09 -22.64 -6.88
CA PHE A 165 -11.17 -21.25 -7.35
C PHE A 165 -10.23 -20.33 -6.57
N LEU A 166 -10.20 -20.42 -5.24
CA LEU A 166 -9.37 -19.54 -4.41
C LEU A 166 -7.87 -19.78 -4.62
N LEU A 167 -7.45 -21.03 -4.86
CA LEU A 167 -6.08 -21.38 -5.20
C LEU A 167 -5.72 -20.91 -6.62
N ALA A 168 -6.59 -21.16 -7.60
CA ALA A 168 -6.38 -20.75 -8.99
C ALA A 168 -6.31 -19.22 -9.14
N THR A 169 -7.10 -18.52 -8.34
CA THR A 169 -7.10 -17.05 -8.27
C THR A 169 -6.11 -16.50 -7.26
N GLY A 170 -5.26 -17.29 -6.59
CA GLY A 170 -4.26 -16.78 -5.64
C GLY A 170 -4.85 -16.00 -4.45
N LEU A 171 -6.13 -16.22 -4.13
CA LEU A 171 -6.79 -15.73 -2.91
C LEU A 171 -6.48 -16.60 -1.70
N CYS A 172 -6.07 -17.85 -1.95
CA CYS A 172 -5.45 -18.77 -1.01
C CYS A 172 -4.17 -19.32 -1.65
N ILE A 173 -3.20 -19.72 -0.82
CA ILE A 173 -1.98 -20.40 -1.23
C ILE A 173 -1.75 -21.65 -0.37
N ARG A 174 -0.99 -22.61 -0.90
CA ARG A 174 -0.50 -23.74 -0.11
C ARG A 174 0.82 -23.36 0.55
N THR A 175 0.97 -23.70 1.82
CA THR A 175 2.23 -23.50 2.54
C THR A 175 3.21 -24.61 2.23
N GLU A 176 4.50 -24.35 2.45
CA GLU A 176 5.56 -25.38 2.30
C GLU A 176 5.36 -26.57 3.27
N SER A 177 4.68 -26.34 4.39
CA SER A 177 4.29 -27.34 5.38
C SER A 177 3.04 -28.15 5.02
N GLY A 178 2.44 -27.89 3.85
CA GLY A 178 1.25 -28.62 3.36
C GLY A 178 -0.10 -28.06 3.83
N GLY A 179 -0.09 -26.94 4.57
CA GLY A 179 -1.28 -26.22 5.01
C GLY A 179 -1.82 -25.24 3.97
N LEU A 180 -2.82 -24.45 4.37
CA LEU A 180 -3.37 -23.34 3.58
C LEU A 180 -3.10 -22.02 4.29
N GLU A 181 -2.93 -20.96 3.51
CA GLU A 181 -2.82 -19.58 3.98
C GLU A 181 -3.56 -18.63 3.05
N LEU A 182 -3.83 -17.42 3.52
CA LEU A 182 -4.39 -16.36 2.70
C LEU A 182 -3.38 -15.97 1.62
N GLY A 183 -3.85 -15.94 0.38
CA GLY A 183 -3.05 -15.49 -0.74
C GLY A 183 -2.90 -13.97 -0.75
N PRO A 184 -1.87 -13.44 -1.44
CA PRO A 184 -1.53 -12.02 -1.47
C PRO A 184 -2.57 -11.14 -2.17
N GLN A 185 -3.57 -11.73 -2.85
CA GLN A 185 -4.57 -10.98 -3.59
C GLN A 185 -5.55 -10.20 -2.70
N ARG A 186 -5.78 -8.94 -3.09
CA ARG A 186 -6.73 -8.03 -2.45
C ARG A 186 -8.12 -8.17 -3.09
N THR A 187 -9.14 -8.32 -2.24
CA THR A 187 -10.55 -8.41 -2.68
C THR A 187 -11.28 -7.07 -2.73
N HIS A 188 -10.63 -5.96 -2.33
CA HIS A 188 -11.27 -4.65 -2.20
C HIS A 188 -12.08 -4.23 -3.45
N LEU A 189 -13.36 -3.89 -3.23
CA LEU A 189 -14.23 -3.28 -4.22
C LEU A 189 -14.05 -1.76 -4.14
N GLU A 190 -13.76 -1.11 -5.26
CA GLU A 190 -13.74 0.36 -5.32
C GLU A 190 -15.16 0.91 -5.12
N SER A 191 -15.28 2.11 -4.55
CA SER A 191 -16.55 2.74 -4.19
C SER A 191 -17.50 2.98 -5.38
N SER A 192 -17.00 2.87 -6.61
CA SER A 192 -17.74 2.98 -7.88
C SER A 192 -18.21 1.63 -8.44
N SER A 193 -17.98 0.52 -7.73
CA SER A 193 -18.31 -0.82 -8.23
C SER A 193 -19.84 -1.01 -8.31
N PRO A 194 -20.38 -1.52 -9.43
CA PRO A 194 -21.81 -1.81 -9.57
C PRO A 194 -22.30 -2.95 -8.65
N LEU A 195 -21.38 -3.62 -7.94
CA LEU A 195 -21.66 -4.63 -6.92
C LEU A 195 -21.89 -4.02 -5.52
N ILE A 196 -21.67 -2.71 -5.37
CA ILE A 196 -22.01 -1.96 -4.16
C ILE A 196 -23.35 -1.28 -4.42
N HIS A 197 -24.41 -1.79 -3.79
CA HIS A 197 -25.76 -1.24 -3.84
C HIS A 197 -25.95 -0.14 -2.79
#